data_AF-A0A931ZJ73-F1
#
_entry.id   AF-A0A931ZJ73-F1
#
_cell.length_a   1.000
_cell.length_b   1.000
_cell.length_c   1.000
_cell.angle_alpha   90.00
_cell.angle_beta   90.00
_cell.angle_gamma   90.00
#
_symmetry.space_group_name_H-M   'P 1'
#
loop_
_entity.id
_entity.type
_entity.pdbx_description
1 polymer ?
#
loop_
_entity_poly.entity_id
_entity_poly.type
_entity_poly.pdbx_seq_one_letter_code
_entity_poly.pdbx_strand_id
1 'polypeptide(L)'
;MRGFGIFFPASLGVVFAAIGPISGIALFLLIVLISTAVRTFLKKIKARLAYLPRMSLILWLVSLSVLGVLFASPYVTGLDFANISIYPVLIMVLLVEEFTRVQLGKNIEFAASLTFETLILAVLSFVILSYRPLQLFALLHPELVLAAAFLFDVFLGRYMGLRLLEMWRFRTLLRK
;
A
#
# COMPACT_ATOMS: atom_id res chain seq x y z
N MET A 1 -6.19 -10.68 7.79
CA MET A 1 -6.01 -9.96 6.52
C MET A 1 -6.94 -8.76 6.50
N ARG A 2 -6.54 -7.70 7.19
CA ARG A 2 -7.21 -6.41 7.09
C ARG A 2 -6.16 -5.43 6.60
N GLY A 3 -5.62 -5.63 5.39
CA GLY A 3 -4.74 -4.66 4.75
C GLY A 3 -5.40 -3.27 4.70
N PHE A 4 -4.61 -2.22 4.46
CA PHE A 4 -5.10 -0.86 4.25
C PHE A 4 -6.03 -0.80 3.01
N GLY A 5 -7.27 -1.27 3.12
CA GLY A 5 -8.12 -1.55 1.97
C GLY A 5 -7.49 -2.53 0.97
N ILE A 6 -8.23 -2.86 -0.08
CA ILE A 6 -7.73 -3.68 -1.21
C ILE A 6 -6.79 -2.84 -2.10
N PHE A 7 -6.98 -1.51 -2.08
CA PHE A 7 -6.29 -0.57 -2.96
C PHE A 7 -4.81 -0.32 -2.60
N PHE A 8 -4.44 -0.24 -1.32
CA PHE A 8 -3.06 0.12 -0.97
C PHE A 8 -2.04 -0.93 -1.40
N PRO A 9 -2.22 -2.23 -1.10
CA PRO A 9 -1.22 -3.22 -1.47
C PRO A 9 -1.08 -3.32 -3.00
N ALA A 10 -2.20 -3.21 -3.72
CA ALA A 10 -2.20 -3.20 -5.18
C ALA A 10 -1.43 -1.99 -5.74
N SER A 11 -1.72 -0.78 -5.23
CA SER A 11 -1.04 0.46 -5.65
C SER A 11 0.45 0.43 -5.33
N LEU A 12 0.82 -0.07 -4.15
CA LEU A 12 2.22 -0.25 -3.76
C LEU A 12 2.92 -1.28 -4.67
N GLY A 13 2.22 -2.34 -5.07
CA GLY A 13 2.69 -3.31 -6.05
C GLY A 13 2.96 -2.70 -7.43
N VAL A 14 2.10 -1.77 -7.89
CA VAL A 14 2.31 -1.00 -9.12
C VAL A 14 3.55 -0.11 -9.01
N VAL A 15 3.76 0.54 -7.85
CA VAL A 15 4.97 1.35 -7.60
C VAL A 15 6.22 0.49 -7.66
N PHE A 16 6.18 -0.71 -7.08
CA PHE A 16 7.29 -1.66 -7.14
C PHE A 16 7.55 -2.15 -8.57
N ALA A 17 6.51 -2.30 -9.39
CA ALA A 17 6.65 -2.66 -10.80
C ALA A 17 7.31 -1.54 -11.62
N ALA A 18 7.08 -0.28 -11.25
CA ALA A 18 7.62 0.88 -11.97
C ALA A 18 9.07 1.23 -11.57
N ILE A 19 9.39 1.20 -10.27
CA ILE A 19 10.70 1.65 -9.74
C ILE A 19 11.65 0.46 -9.49
N GLY A 20 11.10 -0.74 -9.37
CA GLY A 20 11.78 -1.92 -8.86
C GLY A 20 11.43 -2.22 -7.39
N PRO A 21 11.50 -3.49 -6.98
CA PRO A 21 11.08 -3.91 -5.64
C PRO A 21 12.02 -3.41 -4.55
N ILE A 22 13.34 -3.38 -4.78
CA ILE A 22 14.33 -3.01 -3.76
C ILE A 22 14.19 -1.52 -3.40
N SER A 23 14.21 -0.66 -4.42
CA SER A 23 14.04 0.79 -4.34
C SER A 23 12.66 1.18 -3.81
N GLY A 24 11.60 0.52 -4.28
CA GLY A 24 10.24 0.72 -3.81
C GLY A 24 10.06 0.39 -2.32
N ILE A 25 10.56 -0.77 -1.87
CA ILE A 25 10.50 -1.18 -0.46
C ILE A 25 11.31 -0.23 0.42
N ALA A 26 12.51 0.18 -0.03
CA ALA A 26 13.34 1.13 0.70
C ALA A 26 12.63 2.48 0.91
N LEU A 27 12.04 3.04 -0.14
CA LEU A 27 11.25 4.27 -0.05
C LEU A 27 10.04 4.10 0.87
N PHE A 28 9.29 3.02 0.73
CA PHE A 28 8.12 2.77 1.57
C PHE A 28 8.49 2.70 3.05
N LEU A 29 9.52 1.93 3.40
CA LEU A 29 9.98 1.80 4.79
C LEU A 29 10.48 3.12 5.35
N LEU A 30 11.24 3.88 4.56
CA LEU A 30 11.72 5.21 4.94
C LEU A 30 10.55 6.12 5.28
N ILE A 31 9.51 6.17 4.44
CA ILE A 31 8.38 7.06 4.69
C ILE A 31 7.56 6.59 5.90
N VAL A 32 7.33 5.29 6.06
CA VAL A 32 6.63 4.73 7.23
C VAL A 32 7.38 5.07 8.53
N LEU A 33 8.71 4.94 8.53
CA LEU A 33 9.55 5.30 9.67
C LEU A 33 9.42 6.78 10.01
N ILE A 34 9.50 7.66 9.01
CA ILE A 34 9.39 9.12 9.19
C ILE A 34 7.99 9.49 9.70
N SER A 35 6.91 9.01 9.08
CA SER A 35 5.54 9.22 9.56
C SER A 35 5.37 8.81 11.03
N THR A 36 5.92 7.65 11.39
CA THR A 36 5.86 7.13 12.77
C THR A 36 6.69 7.96 13.74
N ALA A 37 7.89 8.40 13.34
CA ALA A 37 8.77 9.23 14.13
C ALA A 37 8.13 10.60 14.40
N VAL A 38 7.60 11.25 13.37
CA VAL A 38 6.91 12.55 13.47
C VAL A 38 5.69 12.43 14.38
N ARG A 39 4.87 11.37 14.22
CA ARG A 39 3.73 11.11 15.11
C ARG A 39 4.17 10.99 16.57
N THR A 40 5.25 10.27 16.84
CA THR A 40 5.78 10.07 18.19
C THR A 40 6.31 11.38 18.78
N PHE A 41 6.96 12.20 17.96
CA PHE A 41 7.46 13.52 18.31
C PHE A 41 6.31 14.48 18.68
N LEU A 42 5.27 14.55 17.85
CA LEU A 42 4.08 15.38 18.11
C LEU A 42 3.33 14.91 19.37
N LYS A 43 3.32 13.61 19.67
CA LYS A 43 2.73 13.07 20.90
C LYS A 43 3.55 13.49 22.14
N LYS A 44 4.89 13.47 22.06
CA LYS A 44 5.77 13.89 23.16
C LYS A 44 5.59 15.37 23.51
N ILE A 45 5.40 16.23 22.51
CA ILE A 45 5.25 17.68 22.70
C ILE A 45 3.88 18.06 23.30
N LYS A 46 2.99 17.08 23.57
CA LYS A 46 1.62 17.31 24.09
C LYS A 46 0.85 18.36 23.28
N ALA A 47 1.14 18.45 21.99
CA ALA A 47 0.55 19.45 21.13
C ALA A 47 -0.94 19.10 20.94
N ARG A 48 -1.83 19.86 21.60
CA ARG A 48 -3.31 19.73 21.49
C ARG A 48 -3.79 20.26 20.14
N LEU A 49 -3.21 19.77 19.05
CA LEU A 49 -3.62 20.12 17.70
C LEU A 49 -4.84 19.28 17.31
N ALA A 50 -5.79 19.94 16.63
CA ALA A 50 -6.87 19.27 15.92
C ALA A 50 -6.32 18.31 14.85
N TYR A 51 -7.16 17.36 14.43
CA TYR A 51 -6.79 16.32 13.47
C TYR A 51 -6.21 16.88 12.16
N LEU A 52 -6.84 17.91 11.59
CA LEU A 52 -6.45 18.50 10.31
C LEU A 52 -5.03 19.14 10.34
N PRO A 53 -4.70 20.05 11.28
CA PRO A 53 -3.34 20.58 11.43
C PRO A 53 -2.26 19.54 11.72
N ARG A 54 -2.62 18.45 12.42
CA ARG A 54 -1.67 17.37 12.69
C ARG A 54 -1.32 16.60 11.40
N MET A 55 -2.31 16.32 10.56
CA MET A 55 -2.12 15.63 9.29
C MET A 55 -1.26 16.46 8.33
N SER A 56 -1.53 17.77 8.20
CA SER A 56 -0.75 18.64 7.31
C SER A 56 0.72 18.71 7.71
N LEU A 57 1.05 18.76 9.01
CA LEU A 57 2.43 18.74 9.49
C LEU A 57 3.15 17.43 9.18
N ILE A 58 2.46 16.29 9.31
CA ILE A 58 3.06 14.99 8.97
C ILE A 58 3.32 14.91 7.48
N LEU A 59 2.34 15.28 6.65
CA LEU A 59 2.48 15.32 5.19
C LEU A 59 3.60 16.25 4.74
N TRP A 60 3.72 17.43 5.36
CA TRP A 60 4.77 18.38 5.06
C TRP A 60 6.16 17.80 5.35
N LEU A 61 6.36 17.16 6.51
CA LEU A 61 7.62 16.50 6.87
C LEU A 61 7.93 15.29 5.98
N VAL A 62 6.92 14.50 5.63
CA VAL A 62 7.06 13.38 4.69
C VAL A 62 7.48 13.90 3.32
N SER A 63 6.82 14.92 2.80
CA SER A 63 7.15 15.51 1.50
C SER A 63 8.57 16.07 1.49
N LEU A 64 8.99 16.72 2.57
CA LEU A 64 10.35 17.24 2.73
C LEU A 64 11.38 16.10 2.76
N SER A 65 11.02 14.97 3.35
CA SER A 65 11.87 13.78 3.39
C SER A 65 11.99 13.09 2.04
N VAL A 66 10.89 12.97 1.29
CA VAL A 66 10.89 12.44 -0.08
C VAL A 66 11.73 13.33 -1.00
N LEU A 67 11.60 14.65 -0.89
CA LEU A 67 12.48 15.59 -1.57
C LEU A 67 13.93 15.37 -1.17
N GLY A 68 14.24 15.26 0.12
CA GLY A 68 15.58 14.96 0.61
C GLY A 68 16.19 13.71 -0.01
N VAL A 69 15.40 12.63 -0.15
CA VAL A 69 15.84 11.39 -0.82
C VAL A 69 16.06 11.60 -2.31
N LEU A 70 15.20 12.34 -3.00
CA LEU A 70 15.37 12.65 -4.42
C LEU A 70 16.65 13.47 -4.68
N PHE A 71 16.94 14.46 -3.83
CA PHE A 71 18.18 15.24 -3.91
C PHE A 71 19.42 14.43 -3.51
N ALA A 72 19.28 13.48 -2.58
CA ALA A 72 20.36 12.60 -2.15
C ALA A 72 20.62 11.44 -3.13
N SER A 73 19.65 11.10 -3.99
CA SER A 73 19.73 9.98 -4.93
C SER A 73 20.99 9.97 -5.81
N PRO A 74 21.46 11.10 -6.38
CA PRO A 74 22.68 11.10 -7.20
C PRO A 74 23.94 10.74 -6.40
N TYR A 75 23.93 10.89 -5.08
CA TYR A 75 25.06 10.63 -4.19
C TYR A 75 25.06 9.22 -3.61
N VAL A 76 23.95 8.48 -3.74
CA VAL A 76 23.81 7.11 -3.22
C VAL A 76 23.96 6.13 -4.38
N THR A 77 25.12 5.50 -4.48
CA THR A 77 25.38 4.45 -5.47
C THR A 77 24.45 3.26 -5.23
N GLY A 78 23.61 2.94 -6.23
CA GLY A 78 22.72 1.76 -6.21
C GLY A 78 21.22 2.05 -6.12
N LEU A 79 20.81 3.31 -5.92
CA LEU A 79 19.40 3.70 -5.94
C LEU A 79 19.19 4.82 -6.96
N ASP A 80 18.95 4.43 -8.21
CA ASP A 80 18.60 5.35 -9.30
C ASP A 80 17.16 5.87 -9.11
N PHE A 81 16.98 6.79 -8.16
CA PHE A 81 15.71 7.51 -8.01
C PHE A 81 15.56 8.66 -9.02
N ALA A 82 16.65 9.10 -9.66
CA ALA A 82 16.67 10.24 -10.56
C ALA A 82 15.95 10.01 -11.90
N ASN A 83 15.83 8.75 -12.36
CA ASN A 83 15.10 8.40 -13.60
C ASN A 83 13.66 7.94 -13.34
N ILE A 84 13.17 8.08 -12.11
CA ILE A 84 11.81 7.66 -11.78
C ILE A 84 10.82 8.71 -12.29
N SER A 85 9.82 8.25 -13.04
CA SER A 85 8.66 9.06 -13.42
C SER A 85 8.02 9.70 -12.18
N ILE A 86 7.42 10.88 -12.29
CA ILE A 86 6.74 11.51 -11.14
C ILE A 86 5.59 10.66 -10.56
N TYR A 87 5.07 9.72 -11.36
CA TYR A 87 3.88 8.95 -11.05
C TYR A 87 4.01 8.03 -9.82
N PRO A 88 5.05 7.18 -9.68
CA PRO A 88 5.19 6.33 -8.50
C PRO A 88 5.44 7.11 -7.21
N VAL A 89 6.07 8.29 -7.31
CA VAL A 89 6.26 9.20 -6.18
C VAL A 89 4.92 9.77 -5.70
N LEU A 90 4.06 10.21 -6.63
CA LEU A 90 2.70 10.67 -6.29
C LEU A 90 1.88 9.59 -5.59
N ILE A 91 1.92 8.36 -6.10
CA ILE A 91 1.22 7.22 -5.47
C ILE A 91 1.76 6.99 -4.06
N MET A 92 3.09 7.00 -3.87
CA MET A 92 3.69 6.86 -2.53
C MET A 92 3.19 7.94 -1.57
N VAL A 93 3.11 9.20 -2.00
CA VAL A 93 2.59 10.30 -1.15
C VAL A 93 1.13 10.07 -0.76
N LEU A 94 0.27 9.68 -1.70
CA LEU A 94 -1.14 9.36 -1.44
C LEU A 94 -1.29 8.19 -0.47
N LEU A 95 -0.50 7.12 -0.66
CA LEU A 95 -0.49 5.97 0.25
C LEU A 95 -0.07 6.36 1.65
N VAL A 96 0.84 7.34 1.79
CA VAL A 96 1.32 7.78 3.09
C VAL A 96 0.28 8.63 3.80
N GLU A 97 -0.44 9.51 3.09
CA GLU A 97 -1.55 10.24 3.69
C GLU A 97 -2.56 9.29 4.33
N GLU A 98 -2.97 8.29 3.57
CA GLU A 98 -3.96 7.33 4.02
C GLU A 98 -3.38 6.39 5.10
N PHE A 99 -2.08 6.06 5.04
CA PHE A 99 -1.35 5.33 6.09
C PHE A 99 -1.36 6.11 7.40
N THR A 100 -0.95 7.38 7.38
CA THR A 100 -0.91 8.26 8.54
C THR A 100 -2.29 8.43 9.15
N ARG A 101 -3.33 8.59 8.32
CA ARG A 101 -4.74 8.67 8.76
C ARG A 101 -5.14 7.45 9.58
N VAL A 102 -4.86 6.25 9.09
CA VAL A 102 -5.19 5.00 9.78
C VAL A 102 -4.29 4.79 11.01
N GLN A 103 -3.03 5.20 10.96
CA GLN A 103 -2.09 5.14 12.10
C GLN A 103 -2.48 6.08 13.25
N LEU A 104 -3.15 7.20 12.97
CA LEU A 104 -3.70 8.08 14.00
C LEU A 104 -4.86 7.44 14.77
N GLY A 105 -5.67 6.61 14.11
CA GLY A 105 -6.82 5.95 14.71
C GLY A 105 -6.51 4.70 15.54
N LYS A 106 -5.28 4.17 15.50
CA LYS A 106 -4.93 2.86 16.08
C LYS A 106 -3.59 2.86 16.84
N ASN A 107 -3.34 1.79 17.60
CA ASN A 107 -2.09 1.56 18.33
C ASN A 107 -0.90 1.33 17.39
N ILE A 108 0.32 1.63 17.86
CA ILE A 108 1.57 1.51 17.07
C ILE A 108 1.82 0.05 16.66
N GLU A 109 1.59 -0.90 17.56
CA GLU A 109 1.74 -2.34 17.28
C GLU A 109 0.81 -2.80 16.16
N PHE A 110 -0.45 -2.33 16.20
CA PHE A 110 -1.41 -2.62 15.14
C PHE A 110 -0.97 -2.01 13.80
N ALA A 111 -0.42 -0.80 13.81
CA ALA A 111 0.10 -0.17 12.61
C ALA A 111 1.29 -0.94 12.03
N ALA A 112 2.22 -1.44 12.86
CA ALA A 112 3.37 -2.22 12.40
C ALA A 112 2.96 -3.56 11.77
N SER A 113 2.05 -4.30 12.43
CA SER A 113 1.48 -5.54 11.87
C SER A 113 0.77 -5.27 10.55
N LEU A 114 0.03 -4.17 10.46
CA LEU A 114 -0.69 -3.77 9.27
C LEU A 114 0.26 -3.41 8.11
N THR A 115 1.33 -2.66 8.38
CA THR A 115 2.39 -2.35 7.39
C THR A 115 2.98 -3.64 6.82
N PHE A 116 3.27 -4.61 7.70
CA PHE A 116 3.85 -5.89 7.30
C PHE A 116 2.89 -6.71 6.42
N GLU A 117 1.60 -6.80 6.79
CA GLU A 117 0.58 -7.42 5.93
C GLU A 117 0.52 -6.75 4.56
N THR A 118 0.55 -5.41 4.49
CA THR A 118 0.52 -4.70 3.21
C THR A 118 1.78 -4.83 2.39
N LEU A 119 2.95 -4.94 3.02
CA LEU A 119 4.20 -5.20 2.32
C LEU A 119 4.17 -6.56 1.63
N ILE A 120 3.72 -7.60 2.34
CA ILE A 120 3.58 -8.96 1.78
C ILE A 120 2.62 -8.94 0.59
N LEU A 121 1.44 -8.37 0.77
CA LEU A 121 0.43 -8.28 -0.29
C LEU A 121 0.93 -7.49 -1.51
N ALA A 122 1.71 -6.42 -1.29
CA ALA A 122 2.27 -5.64 -2.37
C ALA A 122 3.38 -6.36 -3.14
N VAL A 123 4.23 -7.13 -2.44
CA VAL A 123 5.23 -7.99 -3.10
C VAL A 123 4.54 -9.07 -3.93
N LEU A 124 3.48 -9.70 -3.41
CA LEU A 124 2.68 -10.65 -4.18
C LEU A 124 2.06 -9.98 -5.42
N SER A 125 1.48 -8.79 -5.25
CA SER A 125 0.94 -8.00 -6.37
C SER A 125 2.01 -7.66 -7.41
N PHE A 126 3.21 -7.29 -6.97
CA PHE A 126 4.35 -7.01 -7.85
C PHE A 126 4.76 -8.26 -8.66
N VAL A 127 4.83 -9.43 -8.03
CA VAL A 127 5.17 -10.69 -8.71
C VAL A 127 4.14 -11.02 -9.78
N ILE A 128 2.85 -10.86 -9.48
CA ILE A 128 1.76 -11.08 -10.46
C ILE A 128 1.88 -10.08 -11.61
N LEU A 129 2.06 -8.79 -11.32
CA LEU A 129 2.19 -7.73 -12.33
C LEU A 129 3.44 -7.89 -13.20
N SER A 130 4.53 -8.46 -12.67
CA SER A 130 5.80 -8.62 -13.38
C SER A 130 5.86 -9.91 -14.20
N TYR A 131 4.79 -10.71 -14.20
CA TYR A 131 4.76 -11.97 -14.93
C TYR A 131 4.61 -11.73 -16.44
N ARG A 132 5.71 -11.90 -17.19
CA ARG A 132 5.77 -11.62 -18.64
C ARG A 132 4.65 -12.26 -19.48
N PRO A 133 4.29 -13.55 -19.28
CA PRO A 133 3.20 -14.15 -20.05
C PRO A 133 1.86 -13.44 -19.84
N LEU A 134 1.60 -12.97 -18.62
CA LEU A 134 0.38 -12.22 -18.28
C LEU A 134 0.38 -10.84 -18.94
N GLN A 135 1.51 -10.14 -18.95
CA GLN A 135 1.65 -8.85 -19.63
C GLN A 135 1.43 -8.97 -21.14
N LEU A 136 2.04 -9.97 -21.77
CA LEU A 136 1.87 -10.22 -23.21
C LEU A 136 0.43 -10.61 -23.54
N PHE A 137 -0.18 -11.48 -22.75
CA PHE A 137 -1.58 -11.86 -22.94
C PHE A 137 -2.52 -10.64 -22.82
N ALA A 138 -2.27 -9.77 -21.84
CA ALA A 138 -3.06 -8.55 -21.66
C ALA A 138 -2.89 -7.53 -22.79
N LEU A 139 -1.68 -7.42 -23.36
CA LEU A 139 -1.44 -6.56 -24.53
C LEU A 139 -2.07 -7.12 -25.82
N LEU A 140 -2.01 -8.43 -26.02
CA LEU A 140 -2.50 -9.08 -27.24
C LEU A 140 -4.02 -9.22 -27.27
N HIS A 141 -4.65 -9.43 -26.10
CA HIS A 141 -6.09 -9.66 -25.98
C HIS A 141 -6.73 -8.81 -24.87
N PRO A 142 -6.78 -7.48 -25.02
CA PRO A 142 -7.36 -6.60 -24.02
C PRO A 142 -8.85 -6.88 -23.77
N GLU A 143 -9.61 -7.26 -24.81
CA GLU A 143 -11.02 -7.61 -24.69
C GLU A 143 -11.25 -8.84 -23.79
N LEU A 144 -10.40 -9.86 -23.92
CA LEU A 144 -10.48 -11.07 -23.09
C LEU A 144 -10.13 -10.76 -21.63
N VAL A 145 -9.17 -9.87 -21.38
CA VAL A 145 -8.84 -9.45 -20.01
C VAL A 145 -9.98 -8.67 -19.37
N LEU A 146 -10.64 -7.76 -20.11
CA LEU A 146 -11.80 -7.03 -19.62
C LEU A 146 -12.97 -7.98 -19.34
N ALA A 147 -13.25 -8.91 -20.25
CA ALA A 147 -14.30 -9.91 -20.07
C ALA A 147 -13.99 -10.84 -18.89
N ALA A 148 -12.75 -11.29 -18.74
CA ALA A 148 -12.31 -12.12 -17.63
C ALA A 148 -12.43 -11.35 -16.31
N ALA A 149 -11.96 -10.11 -16.23
CA ALA A 149 -12.09 -9.27 -15.03
C ALA A 149 -13.56 -9.09 -14.64
N PHE A 150 -14.44 -8.78 -15.59
CA PHE A 150 -15.88 -8.68 -15.35
C PHE A 150 -16.46 -10.01 -14.84
N LEU A 151 -16.09 -11.13 -15.44
CA LEU A 151 -16.56 -12.45 -15.01
C LEU A 151 -16.06 -12.77 -13.59
N PHE A 152 -14.79 -12.46 -13.29
CA PHE A 152 -14.20 -12.62 -11.96
C PHE A 152 -14.89 -11.73 -10.93
N ASP A 153 -15.17 -10.48 -11.25
CA ASP A 153 -15.86 -9.54 -10.37
C ASP A 153 -17.31 -9.98 -10.08
N VAL A 154 -18.04 -10.43 -11.10
CA VAL A 154 -19.40 -10.98 -10.93
C VAL A 154 -19.36 -12.28 -10.13
N PHE A 155 -18.38 -13.14 -10.40
CA PHE A 155 -18.20 -14.39 -9.67
C PHE A 155 -17.91 -14.10 -8.19
N LEU A 156 -16.86 -13.33 -7.89
CA LEU A 156 -16.50 -12.88 -6.54
C LEU A 156 -17.63 -12.12 -5.83
N GLY A 157 -18.37 -11.28 -6.56
CA GLY A 157 -19.54 -10.57 -6.04
C GLY A 157 -20.67 -11.51 -5.63
N ARG A 158 -20.84 -12.65 -6.31
CA ARG A 158 -21.78 -13.71 -5.92
C ARG A 158 -21.30 -14.53 -4.73
N TYR A 159 -20.00 -14.54 -4.41
CA TYR A 159 -19.46 -15.18 -3.19
C TYR A 159 -19.67 -14.38 -1.90
N MET A 160 -20.45 -13.30 -1.93
CA MET A 160 -20.91 -12.58 -0.74
C MET A 160 -22.02 -13.33 0.04
N GLY A 161 -22.33 -14.58 -0.30
CA GLY A 161 -23.04 -15.51 0.58
C GLY A 161 -22.17 -15.96 1.77
N LEU A 162 -22.75 -16.69 2.74
CA LEU A 162 -22.11 -17.21 3.96
C LEU A 162 -20.61 -17.43 3.75
N ARG A 163 -19.77 -16.70 4.50
CA ARG A 163 -18.31 -16.82 4.38
C ARG A 163 -17.97 -18.31 4.37
N LEU A 164 -17.05 -18.77 3.51
CA LEU A 164 -16.65 -20.20 3.49
C LEU A 164 -16.33 -20.74 4.91
N LEU A 165 -15.86 -19.84 5.79
CA LEU A 165 -15.64 -20.07 7.21
C LEU A 165 -16.93 -20.18 8.06
N GLU A 166 -17.97 -19.43 7.74
CA GLU A 166 -19.30 -19.53 8.35
C GLU A 166 -19.99 -20.85 7.98
N MET A 167 -19.85 -21.33 6.74
CA MET A 167 -20.37 -22.65 6.37
C MET A 167 -19.73 -23.76 7.22
N TRP A 168 -18.46 -23.63 7.57
CA TRP A 168 -17.77 -24.56 8.47
C TRP A 168 -18.20 -24.40 9.94
N ARG A 169 -18.39 -23.16 10.40
CA ARG A 169 -18.83 -22.85 11.79
C ARG A 169 -20.30 -23.20 12.06
N PHE A 170 -21.18 -23.09 11.06
CA PHE A 170 -22.62 -23.34 11.18
C PHE A 170 -23.04 -24.75 10.77
N ARG A 171 -22.09 -25.65 10.44
CA ARG A 171 -22.37 -27.07 10.18
C ARG A 171 -23.13 -27.76 11.32
N THR A 172 -22.93 -27.31 12.56
CA THR A 172 -23.58 -27.89 13.74
C THR A 172 -25.04 -27.44 13.90
N LEU A 173 -25.44 -26.30 13.32
CA LEU A 173 -26.80 -25.74 13.43
C LEU A 173 -27.71 -26.12 12.26
N LEU A 174 -27.15 -26.53 11.12
CA LEU A 174 -27.87 -27.02 9.94
C LEU A 174 -28.22 -28.51 10.02
N ARG A 175 -27.81 -29.20 11.09
CA ARG A 175 -28.18 -30.59 11.37
C ARG A 175 -29.35 -30.60 12.35
N LYS A 176 -30.55 -30.30 11.86
CA LYS A 176 -31.82 -30.62 12.51
C LYS A 176 -32.78 -31.15 11.46
#